data_AF-A0A1V6WNR6-F1
#
_entry.id   AF-A0A1V6WNR6-F1
#
_cell.length_a   1.000
_cell.length_b   1.000
_cell.length_c   1.000
_cell.angle_alpha   90.00
_cell.angle_beta   90.00
_cell.angle_gamma   90.00
#
_symmetry.space_group_name_H-M   'P 1'
#
loop_
_entity.id
_entity.type
_entity.pdbx_description
1 polymer ?
#
loop_
_entity_poly.entity_id
_entity_poly.type
_entity_poly.pdbx_seq_one_letter_code
_entity_poly.pdbx_strand_id
1 'polypeptide(L)'
;MSAIEPLDLLKPISVHARETILQFSTQDAQLFQGCWKRLQSTPDIELTLGPTEIMNLCKFADIDLANQLLHRGVDLRIPNPDNRLPNWYQLLYQQNPEPMLDWFWSYDEELPGDLLTFAAIRNHVAGARWISHHTESYDDWRQALSAAADKTERDSAEIFGFLMQHPPPGYKRDRRSRTRRILSEDLLIMIVGRVCSKSRLYNLMLSGECSDDELRRLQSDKACFEGIAVQKIKTIHELDMTARVAGIVDQARKTGLKLVTEALEAFE
;
A
#
# COMPACT_ATOMS: atom_id res chain seq x y z
N MET A 1 17.62 -41.43 2.06
CA MET A 1 17.69 -40.13 1.35
C MET A 1 18.91 -39.41 1.90
N SER A 2 19.92 -39.14 1.07
CA SER A 2 21.10 -38.39 1.51
C SER A 2 20.63 -36.99 1.94
N ALA A 3 21.00 -36.59 3.15
CA ALA A 3 20.73 -35.24 3.63
C ALA A 3 21.52 -34.27 2.76
N ILE A 4 20.87 -33.20 2.30
CA ILE A 4 21.52 -32.08 1.60
C ILE A 4 22.45 -31.41 2.62
N GLU A 5 23.76 -31.42 2.36
CA GLU A 5 24.75 -30.76 3.21
C GLU A 5 24.60 -29.23 3.10
N PRO A 6 24.99 -28.43 4.11
CA PRO A 6 24.83 -26.97 4.06
C PRO A 6 25.44 -26.32 2.81
N LEU A 7 26.61 -26.80 2.35
CA LEU A 7 27.29 -26.30 1.16
C LEU A 7 26.57 -26.66 -0.16
N ASP A 8 25.71 -27.68 -0.17
CA ASP A 8 24.93 -28.03 -1.35
C ASP A 8 23.89 -26.94 -1.67
N LEU A 9 23.51 -26.10 -0.70
CA LEU A 9 22.59 -24.97 -0.91
C LEU A 9 23.18 -23.89 -1.83
N LEU A 10 24.51 -23.85 -1.93
CA LEU A 10 25.25 -22.90 -2.77
C LEU A 10 25.59 -23.47 -4.15
N LYS A 11 25.17 -24.72 -4.42
CA LYS A 11 25.31 -25.31 -5.76
C LYS A 11 24.15 -24.85 -6.64
N PRO A 12 24.39 -24.72 -7.96
CA PRO A 12 23.32 -24.47 -8.91
C PRO A 12 22.22 -25.55 -8.81
N ILE A 13 20.97 -25.12 -8.93
CA ILE A 13 19.80 -26.03 -8.82
C ILE A 13 19.83 -27.10 -9.92
N SER A 14 20.35 -26.74 -11.09
CA SER A 14 20.51 -27.67 -12.20
C SER A 14 21.69 -27.28 -13.07
N VAL A 15 22.09 -28.17 -13.99
CA VAL A 15 23.14 -27.92 -14.98
C VAL A 15 22.77 -26.75 -15.93
N HIS A 16 21.48 -26.44 -16.07
CA HIS A 16 20.98 -25.41 -16.98
C HIS A 16 20.60 -24.09 -16.28
N ALA A 17 20.40 -24.11 -14.97
CA ALA A 17 20.09 -22.93 -14.18
C ALA A 17 21.35 -22.46 -13.45
N ARG A 18 21.76 -21.21 -13.65
CA ARG A 18 22.91 -20.63 -12.92
C ARG A 18 22.59 -20.26 -11.48
N GLU A 19 21.30 -20.20 -11.14
CA GLU A 19 20.82 -19.86 -9.81
C GLU A 19 21.05 -21.02 -8.83
N THR A 20 21.54 -20.69 -7.64
CA THR A 20 21.74 -21.63 -6.53
C THR A 20 20.44 -21.90 -5.78
N ILE A 21 20.39 -23.00 -5.01
CA ILE A 21 19.22 -23.33 -4.19
C ILE A 21 18.91 -22.17 -3.21
N LEU A 22 19.95 -21.57 -2.60
CA LEU A 22 19.79 -20.43 -1.71
C LEU A 22 19.17 -19.22 -2.43
N GLN A 23 19.69 -18.85 -3.60
CA GLN A 23 19.18 -17.72 -4.38
C GLN A 23 17.70 -17.92 -4.77
N PHE A 24 17.37 -19.10 -5.28
CA PHE A 24 15.99 -19.44 -5.63
C PHE A 24 15.05 -19.42 -4.44
N SER A 25 15.54 -19.87 -3.28
CA SER A 25 14.72 -19.89 -2.07
C SER A 25 14.29 -18.50 -1.61
N THR A 26 14.98 -17.41 -2.01
CA THR A 26 14.59 -16.04 -1.65
C THR A 26 13.21 -15.63 -2.15
N GLN A 27 12.62 -16.36 -3.10
CA GLN A 27 11.27 -16.09 -3.62
C GLN A 27 10.17 -16.46 -2.61
N ASP A 28 10.46 -17.28 -1.61
CA ASP A 28 9.50 -17.75 -0.62
C ASP A 28 10.12 -17.75 0.80
N ALA A 29 9.40 -17.13 1.74
CA ALA A 29 9.90 -16.97 3.11
C ALA A 29 10.19 -18.30 3.82
N GLN A 30 9.36 -19.32 3.61
CA GLN A 30 9.52 -20.61 4.29
C GLN A 30 10.68 -21.40 3.69
N LEU A 31 10.81 -21.39 2.36
CA LEU A 31 11.93 -22.02 1.67
C LEU A 31 13.25 -21.37 2.07
N PHE A 32 13.31 -20.03 2.09
CA PHE A 32 14.51 -19.32 2.49
C PHE A 32 14.87 -19.61 3.94
N GLN A 33 13.93 -19.56 4.88
CA GLN A 33 14.19 -19.89 6.29
C GLN A 33 14.71 -21.33 6.46
N GLY A 34 14.21 -22.28 5.68
CA GLY A 34 14.70 -23.66 5.68
C GLY A 34 16.17 -23.76 5.23
N CYS A 35 16.54 -23.03 4.16
CA CYS A 35 17.91 -22.96 3.68
C CYS A 35 18.82 -22.22 4.67
N TRP A 36 18.33 -21.09 5.21
CA TRP A 36 19.06 -20.23 6.14
C TRP A 36 19.46 -20.97 7.42
N LYS A 37 18.51 -21.68 8.05
CA LYS A 37 18.78 -22.48 9.26
C LYS A 37 19.86 -23.52 9.07
N ARG A 38 19.94 -24.14 7.89
CA ARG A 38 21.00 -25.10 7.56
C ARG A 38 22.34 -24.40 7.38
N LEU A 39 22.35 -23.27 6.68
CA LEU A 39 23.56 -22.49 6.41
C LEU A 39 24.14 -21.79 7.66
N GLN A 40 23.32 -21.54 8.68
CA GLN A 40 23.78 -21.01 9.97
C GLN A 40 24.88 -21.86 10.62
N SER A 41 24.88 -23.17 10.38
CA SER A 41 25.93 -24.09 10.85
C SER A 41 27.30 -23.89 10.20
N THR A 42 27.40 -23.06 9.15
CA THR A 42 28.65 -22.76 8.45
C THR A 42 28.84 -21.23 8.37
N PRO A 43 29.36 -20.60 9.43
CA PRO A 43 29.41 -19.13 9.56
C PRO A 43 30.40 -18.45 8.61
N ASP A 44 31.47 -19.15 8.22
CA ASP A 44 32.57 -18.56 7.44
C ASP A 44 32.28 -18.44 5.93
N ILE A 45 31.08 -18.83 5.48
CA ILE A 45 30.71 -18.72 4.08
C ILE A 45 30.18 -17.32 3.78
N GLU A 46 30.86 -16.63 2.87
CA GLU A 46 30.37 -15.43 2.21
C GLU A 46 29.15 -15.75 1.33
N LEU A 47 28.12 -14.91 1.41
CA LEU A 47 26.90 -15.09 0.65
C LEU A 47 26.95 -14.25 -0.63
N THR A 48 26.71 -14.88 -1.76
CA THR A 48 26.59 -14.18 -3.04
C THR A 48 25.12 -14.02 -3.41
N LEU A 49 24.42 -13.13 -2.71
CA LEU A 49 23.05 -12.74 -3.04
C LEU A 49 23.09 -11.51 -3.95
N GLY A 50 22.40 -11.62 -5.08
CA GLY A 50 22.29 -10.53 -6.04
C GLY A 50 21.16 -9.55 -5.67
N PRO A 51 20.99 -8.51 -6.50
CA PRO A 51 19.97 -7.50 -6.25
C PRO A 51 18.53 -8.01 -6.25
N THR A 52 18.22 -9.01 -7.08
CA THR A 52 16.88 -9.62 -7.14
C THR A 52 16.57 -10.40 -5.87
N GLU A 53 17.55 -11.14 -5.37
CA GLU A 53 17.47 -11.89 -4.12
C GLU A 53 17.26 -10.95 -2.93
N ILE A 54 18.06 -9.88 -2.84
CA ILE A 54 17.93 -8.86 -1.79
C ILE A 54 16.52 -8.22 -1.82
N MET A 55 16.05 -7.83 -3.00
CA MET A 55 14.70 -7.27 -3.18
C MET A 55 13.61 -8.24 -2.70
N ASN A 56 13.75 -9.54 -2.96
CA ASN A 56 12.79 -10.54 -2.50
C ASN A 56 12.84 -10.74 -0.98
N LEU A 57 14.04 -10.77 -0.39
CA LEU A 57 14.21 -10.87 1.06
C LEU A 57 13.55 -9.71 1.80
N CYS A 58 13.61 -8.49 1.26
CA CYS A 58 12.94 -7.32 1.85
C CYS A 58 11.43 -7.50 2.03
N LYS A 59 10.79 -8.41 1.29
CA LYS A 59 9.34 -8.67 1.40
C LYS A 59 8.95 -9.48 2.63
N PHE A 60 9.91 -10.06 3.36
CA PHE A 60 9.61 -10.91 4.53
C PHE A 60 10.69 -10.95 5.62
N ALA A 61 11.88 -10.41 5.39
CA ALA A 61 12.92 -10.38 6.39
C ALA A 61 12.48 -9.54 7.60
N ASP A 62 12.72 -10.06 8.80
CA ASP A 62 12.64 -9.31 10.04
C ASP A 62 14.02 -8.73 10.41
N ILE A 63 14.06 -7.96 11.51
CA ILE A 63 15.28 -7.31 12.00
C ILE A 63 16.37 -8.34 12.29
N ASP A 64 16.01 -9.49 12.89
CA ASP A 64 16.98 -10.52 13.25
C ASP A 64 17.64 -11.12 12.01
N LEU A 65 16.85 -11.44 10.99
CA LEU A 65 17.38 -11.93 9.72
C LEU A 65 18.21 -10.85 9.01
N ALA A 66 17.73 -9.61 8.97
CA ALA A 66 18.45 -8.49 8.36
C ALA A 66 19.83 -8.29 9.01
N ASN A 67 19.91 -8.31 10.33
CA ASN A 67 21.18 -8.20 11.06
C ASN A 67 22.10 -9.40 10.81
N GLN A 68 21.56 -10.61 10.78
CA GLN A 68 22.36 -11.80 10.49
C GLN A 68 22.91 -11.79 9.05
N LEU A 69 22.12 -11.34 8.08
CA LEU A 69 22.55 -11.17 6.69
C LEU A 69 23.61 -10.08 6.58
N LEU A 70 23.43 -8.96 7.28
CA LEU A 70 24.40 -7.86 7.32
C LEU A 70 25.74 -8.33 7.90
N HIS A 71 25.73 -9.13 8.97
CA HIS A 71 26.93 -9.75 9.53
C HIS A 71 27.65 -10.69 8.54
N ARG A 72 26.93 -11.20 7.53
CA ARG A 72 27.48 -12.00 6.43
C ARG A 72 27.71 -11.20 5.15
N GLY A 73 27.74 -9.87 5.24
CA GLY A 73 28.05 -8.97 4.13
C GLY A 73 26.89 -8.70 3.17
N VAL A 74 25.67 -9.17 3.49
CA VAL A 74 24.46 -8.89 2.68
C VAL A 74 23.68 -7.77 3.32
N ASP A 75 23.78 -6.59 2.73
CA ASP A 75 23.02 -5.42 3.14
C ASP A 75 21.72 -5.29 2.34
N LEU A 76 20.58 -5.44 3.03
CA LEU A 76 19.26 -5.37 2.42
C LEU A 76 18.88 -3.99 1.89
N ARG A 77 19.59 -2.94 2.29
CA ARG A 77 19.22 -1.57 1.92
C ARG A 77 19.82 -1.16 0.58
N ILE A 78 20.91 -1.81 0.18
CA ILE A 78 21.58 -1.51 -1.09
C ILE A 78 20.59 -1.77 -2.24
N PRO A 79 20.19 -0.72 -2.98
CA PRO A 79 19.20 -0.86 -4.03
C PRO A 79 19.77 -1.64 -5.20
N ASN A 80 18.87 -2.22 -6.00
CA ASN A 80 19.26 -2.88 -7.23
C ASN A 80 19.72 -1.84 -8.28
N PRO A 81 20.95 -1.94 -8.82
CA PRO A 81 21.43 -1.00 -9.83
C PRO A 81 20.60 -1.02 -11.13
N ASP A 82 19.99 -2.17 -11.46
CA ASP A 82 19.17 -2.35 -12.67
C ASP A 82 17.71 -1.94 -12.45
N ASN A 83 17.23 -1.98 -11.21
CA ASN A 83 15.89 -1.59 -10.84
C ASN A 83 15.95 -0.31 -10.02
N ARG A 84 15.69 0.84 -10.65
CA ARG A 84 15.79 2.19 -10.05
C ARG A 84 14.89 2.45 -8.83
N LEU A 85 14.18 1.43 -8.34
CA LEU A 85 13.29 1.50 -7.18
C LEU A 85 14.05 1.07 -5.91
N PRO A 86 14.23 1.97 -4.93
CA PRO A 86 14.74 1.64 -3.60
C PRO A 86 14.04 0.42 -2.95
N ASN A 87 14.76 -0.33 -2.13
CA ASN A 87 14.20 -1.52 -1.46
C ASN A 87 13.07 -1.18 -0.44
N TRP A 88 12.94 0.09 -0.05
CA TRP A 88 11.84 0.63 0.73
C TRP A 88 10.45 0.16 0.27
N TYR A 89 10.17 0.12 -1.04
CA TYR A 89 8.86 -0.32 -1.54
C TYR A 89 8.59 -1.80 -1.27
N GLN A 90 9.64 -2.63 -1.17
CA GLN A 90 9.49 -4.07 -0.92
C GLN A 90 9.03 -4.33 0.51
N LEU A 91 9.39 -3.47 1.46
CA LEU A 91 8.93 -3.57 2.85
C LEU A 91 7.41 -3.49 2.93
N LEU A 92 6.75 -2.73 2.04
CA LEU A 92 5.29 -2.59 1.97
C LEU A 92 4.57 -3.83 1.39
N TYR A 93 5.28 -4.94 1.19
CA TYR A 93 4.69 -6.28 0.98
C TYR A 93 4.59 -7.09 2.27
N GLN A 94 5.27 -6.67 3.34
CA GLN A 94 5.17 -7.30 4.66
C GLN A 94 3.81 -7.01 5.30
N GLN A 95 3.31 -7.90 6.14
CA GLN A 95 2.07 -7.65 6.90
C GLN A 95 2.25 -6.54 7.94
N ASN A 96 3.43 -6.48 8.56
CA ASN A 96 3.81 -5.44 9.50
C ASN A 96 5.19 -4.88 9.12
N PRO A 97 5.25 -3.81 8.31
CA PRO A 97 6.51 -3.27 7.81
C PRO A 97 7.21 -2.37 8.83
N GLU A 98 6.54 -1.90 9.90
CA GLU A 98 7.07 -0.88 10.81
C GLU A 98 8.46 -1.20 11.37
N PRO A 99 8.73 -2.41 11.89
CA PRO A 99 10.05 -2.72 12.44
C PRO A 99 11.17 -2.64 11.40
N MET A 100 10.88 -3.06 10.16
CA MET A 100 11.85 -3.01 9.08
C MET A 100 11.99 -1.60 8.50
N LEU A 101 10.92 -0.81 8.49
CA LEU A 101 10.98 0.62 8.14
C LEU A 101 11.85 1.37 9.15
N ASP A 102 11.69 1.12 10.45
CA ASP A 102 12.56 1.67 11.50
C ASP A 102 14.01 1.23 11.32
N TRP A 103 14.23 -0.05 10.98
CA TRP A 103 15.57 -0.57 10.73
C TRP A 103 16.23 0.12 9.52
N PHE A 104 15.54 0.29 8.39
CA PHE A 104 16.04 1.06 7.24
C PHE A 104 16.31 2.52 7.64
N TRP A 105 15.39 3.14 8.36
CA TRP A 105 15.49 4.54 8.79
C TRP A 105 16.67 4.82 9.73
N SER A 106 17.02 3.88 10.59
CA SER A 106 18.07 4.04 11.61
C SER A 106 19.49 4.28 11.07
N TYR A 107 19.69 4.23 9.75
CA TYR A 107 20.99 4.39 9.10
C TYR A 107 21.03 5.59 8.14
N ASP A 108 20.27 6.64 8.44
CA ASP A 108 20.26 7.92 7.71
C ASP A 108 19.92 7.78 6.21
N GLU A 109 19.10 6.79 5.86
CA GLU A 109 18.59 6.66 4.49
C GLU A 109 17.44 7.62 4.23
N GLU A 110 17.50 8.34 3.10
CA GLU A 110 16.40 9.20 2.67
C GLU A 110 15.18 8.36 2.25
N LEU A 111 14.00 8.68 2.81
CA LEU A 111 12.76 8.10 2.32
C LEU A 111 12.53 8.48 0.84
N PRO A 112 12.12 7.53 -0.01
CA PRO A 112 11.65 7.85 -1.35
C PRO A 112 10.48 8.83 -1.31
N GLY A 113 10.53 9.85 -2.15
CA GLY A 113 9.58 10.96 -2.14
C GLY A 113 8.16 10.64 -2.60
N ASP A 114 7.88 9.42 -3.05
CA ASP A 114 6.55 8.91 -3.45
C ASP A 114 6.13 7.65 -2.64
N LEU A 115 6.86 7.31 -1.57
CA LEU A 115 6.64 6.09 -0.80
C LEU A 115 5.27 6.11 -0.12
N LEU A 116 4.77 7.27 0.32
CA LEU A 116 3.44 7.38 0.93
C LEU A 116 2.35 7.13 -0.10
N THR A 117 2.51 7.68 -1.30
CA THR A 117 1.62 7.41 -2.44
C THR A 117 1.61 5.93 -2.79
N PHE A 118 2.77 5.28 -2.82
CA PHE A 118 2.86 3.84 -3.07
C PHE A 118 2.13 3.03 -1.98
N ALA A 119 2.31 3.38 -0.69
CA ALA A 119 1.59 2.73 0.40
C ALA A 119 0.07 2.88 0.28
N ALA A 120 -0.42 4.07 -0.10
CA ALA A 120 -1.84 4.31 -0.38
C ALA A 120 -2.34 3.50 -1.60
N ILE A 121 -1.57 3.41 -2.68
CA ILE A 121 -1.88 2.57 -3.86
C ILE A 121 -1.90 1.08 -3.51
N ARG A 122 -1.20 0.65 -2.45
CA ARG A 122 -1.23 -0.73 -1.97
C ARG A 122 -2.27 -1.00 -0.88
N ASN A 123 -3.02 0.02 -0.44
CA ASN A 123 -3.90 -0.06 0.72
C ASN A 123 -3.17 -0.51 2.00
N HIS A 124 -1.90 -0.16 2.12
CA HIS A 124 -1.06 -0.61 3.21
C HIS A 124 -1.17 0.35 4.41
N VAL A 125 -2.14 0.13 5.29
CA VAL A 125 -2.47 1.05 6.41
C VAL A 125 -1.27 1.34 7.33
N ALA A 126 -0.62 0.30 7.87
CA ALA A 126 0.48 0.47 8.84
C ALA A 126 1.65 1.24 8.22
N GLY A 127 2.13 0.79 7.06
CA GLY A 127 3.12 1.50 6.25
C GLY A 127 2.74 2.97 5.96
N ALA A 128 1.51 3.25 5.51
CA ALA A 128 1.09 4.63 5.24
C ALA A 128 1.11 5.53 6.49
N ARG A 129 0.70 4.99 7.65
CA ARG A 129 0.78 5.71 8.93
C ARG A 129 2.23 6.00 9.32
N TRP A 130 3.08 4.97 9.27
CA TRP A 130 4.49 5.11 9.61
C TRP A 130 5.14 6.16 8.69
N ILE A 131 4.99 6.03 7.38
CA ILE A 131 5.61 6.95 6.40
C ILE A 131 5.11 8.37 6.62
N SER A 132 3.82 8.58 6.85
CA SER A 132 3.24 9.90 7.08
C SER A 132 3.78 10.60 8.32
N HIS A 133 4.28 9.87 9.33
CA HIS A 133 4.96 10.46 10.49
C HIS A 133 6.43 10.82 10.22
N HIS A 134 7.02 10.26 9.17
CA HIS A 134 8.45 10.39 8.84
C HIS A 134 8.72 11.15 7.54
N THR A 135 7.67 11.69 6.88
CA THR A 135 7.80 12.53 5.68
C THR A 135 7.17 13.90 5.90
N GLU A 136 7.84 14.93 5.37
CA GLU A 136 7.31 16.29 5.29
C GLU A 136 6.81 16.64 3.87
N SER A 137 6.84 15.67 2.94
CA SER A 137 6.48 15.90 1.53
C SER A 137 4.99 16.19 1.36
N TYR A 138 4.67 17.46 1.13
CA TYR A 138 3.30 17.89 0.82
C TYR A 138 2.77 17.27 -0.47
N ASP A 139 3.60 17.17 -1.50
CA ASP A 139 3.20 16.63 -2.80
C ASP A 139 2.90 15.13 -2.70
N ASP A 140 3.72 14.37 -1.98
CA ASP A 140 3.47 12.94 -1.74
C ASP A 140 2.20 12.73 -0.91
N TRP A 141 2.02 13.50 0.17
CA TRP A 141 0.79 13.46 0.97
C TRP A 141 -0.47 13.74 0.13
N ARG A 142 -0.42 14.74 -0.76
CA ARG A 142 -1.55 15.08 -1.63
C ARG A 142 -1.84 13.97 -2.64
N GLN A 143 -0.80 13.37 -3.22
CA GLN A 143 -0.94 12.25 -4.15
C GLN A 143 -1.47 11.00 -3.44
N ALA A 144 -0.98 10.70 -2.25
CA ALA A 144 -1.46 9.60 -1.41
C ALA A 144 -2.93 9.77 -1.00
N LEU A 145 -3.35 10.98 -0.63
CA LEU A 145 -4.75 11.31 -0.39
C LEU A 145 -5.62 11.05 -1.62
N SER A 146 -5.15 11.47 -2.79
CA SER A 146 -5.87 11.28 -4.07
C SER A 146 -5.97 9.80 -4.42
N ALA A 147 -4.88 9.04 -4.25
CA ALA A 147 -4.85 7.59 -4.46
C ALA A 147 -5.77 6.84 -3.49
N ALA A 148 -5.83 7.26 -2.22
CA ALA A 148 -6.77 6.71 -1.25
C ALA A 148 -8.21 7.10 -1.56
N ALA A 149 -8.47 8.30 -2.08
CA ALA A 149 -9.79 8.77 -2.49
C ALA A 149 -10.37 7.98 -3.68
N ASP A 150 -9.56 7.67 -4.70
CA ASP A 150 -9.95 6.94 -5.92
C ASP A 150 -10.17 5.42 -5.71
N LYS A 151 -10.29 4.99 -4.45
CA LYS A 151 -10.42 3.58 -4.07
C LYS A 151 -11.70 3.28 -3.33
N THR A 152 -12.05 1.99 -3.30
CA THR A 152 -13.35 1.51 -2.77
C THR A 152 -13.20 0.43 -1.71
N GLU A 153 -11.98 0.17 -1.26
CA GLU A 153 -11.67 -0.84 -0.25
C GLU A 153 -11.61 -0.20 1.14
N ARG A 154 -11.91 -0.98 2.19
CA ARG A 154 -12.01 -0.47 3.56
C ARG A 154 -10.73 0.24 4.03
N ASP A 155 -9.60 -0.39 3.78
CA ASP A 155 -8.27 0.12 4.13
C ASP A 155 -7.98 1.49 3.50
N SER A 156 -8.53 1.74 2.30
CA SER A 156 -8.38 3.05 1.65
C SER A 156 -9.13 4.16 2.40
N ALA A 157 -10.26 3.87 3.05
CA ALA A 157 -10.96 4.85 3.89
C ALA A 157 -10.21 5.12 5.20
N GLU A 158 -9.56 4.09 5.76
CA GLU A 158 -8.71 4.25 6.95
C GLU A 158 -7.49 5.13 6.65
N ILE A 159 -6.77 4.87 5.55
CA ILE A 159 -5.65 5.68 5.11
C ILE A 159 -6.12 7.11 4.81
N PHE A 160 -7.20 7.27 4.05
CA PHE A 160 -7.76 8.58 3.72
C PHE A 160 -8.11 9.39 4.99
N GLY A 161 -8.81 8.75 5.93
CA GLY A 161 -9.16 9.36 7.23
C GLY A 161 -7.94 9.82 8.00
N PHE A 162 -6.94 8.94 8.11
CA PHE A 162 -5.69 9.24 8.80
C PHE A 162 -4.96 10.42 8.16
N LEU A 163 -4.73 10.42 6.85
CA LEU A 163 -4.00 11.47 6.14
C LEU A 163 -4.71 12.82 6.21
N MET A 164 -6.04 12.84 6.16
CA MET A 164 -6.84 14.06 6.32
C MET A 164 -6.69 14.67 7.72
N GLN A 165 -6.58 13.82 8.75
CA GLN A 165 -6.39 14.22 10.14
C GLN A 165 -4.94 14.63 10.45
N HIS A 166 -3.96 14.14 9.69
CA HIS A 166 -2.52 14.34 9.91
C HIS A 166 -1.83 14.89 8.65
N PRO A 167 -2.13 16.13 8.23
CA PRO A 167 -1.40 16.76 7.14
C PRO A 167 0.05 17.07 7.54
N PRO A 168 0.99 17.11 6.58
CA PRO A 168 2.40 17.39 6.87
C PRO A 168 2.60 18.82 7.43
N PRO A 169 3.70 19.05 8.16
CA PRO A 169 4.06 20.37 8.67
C PRO A 169 4.06 21.41 7.55
N GLY A 170 3.50 22.60 7.83
CA GLY A 170 3.40 23.67 6.84
C GLY A 170 2.09 23.70 6.03
N TYR A 171 1.28 22.64 6.06
CA TYR A 171 -0.10 22.72 5.57
C TYR A 171 -0.95 23.56 6.52
N LYS A 172 -1.08 24.86 6.21
CA LYS A 172 -1.92 25.78 7.00
C LYS A 172 -3.39 25.40 6.82
N ARG A 173 -4.01 24.89 7.89
CA ARG A 173 -5.48 24.73 8.03
C ARG A 173 -6.19 26.07 8.16
N ASP A 174 -5.90 27.03 7.28
CA ASP A 174 -6.73 28.23 7.19
C ASP A 174 -8.06 27.84 6.54
N ARG A 175 -9.15 28.01 7.30
CA ARG A 175 -10.52 27.67 6.90
C ARG A 175 -10.99 28.44 5.67
N ARG A 176 -10.33 29.56 5.32
CA ARG A 176 -10.67 30.38 4.15
C ARG A 176 -9.73 30.20 2.97
N SER A 177 -8.76 29.29 3.05
CA SER A 177 -7.80 29.14 1.96
C SER A 177 -8.47 28.51 0.73
N ARG A 178 -8.32 29.18 -0.42
CA ARG A 178 -8.77 28.69 -1.72
C ARG A 178 -8.22 27.29 -2.03
N THR A 179 -6.97 27.03 -1.62
CA THR A 179 -6.27 25.75 -1.81
C THR A 179 -6.99 24.59 -1.10
N ARG A 180 -7.43 24.80 0.15
CA ARG A 180 -8.14 23.76 0.91
C ARG A 180 -9.48 23.41 0.27
N ARG A 181 -10.22 24.42 -0.15
CA ARG A 181 -11.49 24.25 -0.83
C ARG A 181 -11.35 23.48 -2.15
N ILE A 182 -10.36 23.83 -2.97
CA ILE A 182 -10.07 23.12 -4.22
C ILE A 182 -9.75 21.65 -3.93
N LEU A 183 -8.91 21.38 -2.92
CA LEU A 183 -8.60 20.01 -2.53
C LEU A 183 -9.85 19.22 -2.12
N SER A 184 -10.74 19.80 -1.31
CA SER A 184 -11.98 19.12 -0.91
C SER A 184 -12.90 18.83 -2.08
N GLU A 185 -13.08 19.80 -2.99
CA GLU A 185 -13.88 19.63 -4.20
C GLU A 185 -13.27 18.53 -5.10
N ASP A 186 -11.94 18.54 -5.32
CA ASP A 186 -11.22 17.53 -6.10
C ASP A 186 -11.37 16.12 -5.49
N LEU A 187 -11.22 15.99 -4.17
CA LEU A 187 -11.36 14.70 -3.47
C LEU A 187 -12.80 14.18 -3.53
N LEU A 188 -13.80 15.04 -3.36
CA LEU A 188 -15.21 14.65 -3.51
C LEU A 188 -15.52 14.19 -4.94
N ILE A 189 -15.00 14.89 -5.95
CA ILE A 189 -15.14 14.49 -7.35
C ILE A 189 -14.51 13.11 -7.58
N MET A 190 -13.31 12.86 -7.05
CA MET A 190 -12.65 11.55 -7.16
C MET A 190 -13.46 10.43 -6.49
N ILE A 191 -13.84 10.62 -5.22
CA ILE A 191 -14.61 9.62 -4.45
C ILE A 191 -15.92 9.30 -5.16
N VAL A 192 -16.70 10.33 -5.51
CA VAL A 192 -18.03 10.16 -6.11
C VAL A 192 -17.92 9.64 -7.54
N GLY A 193 -16.96 10.12 -8.32
CA GLY A 193 -16.68 9.62 -9.66
C GLY A 193 -16.35 8.13 -9.66
N ARG A 194 -15.48 7.69 -8.75
CA ARG A 194 -15.07 6.28 -8.62
C ARG A 194 -16.24 5.39 -8.22
N VAL A 195 -16.98 5.76 -7.17
CA VAL A 195 -18.12 4.96 -6.69
C VAL A 195 -19.24 4.91 -7.72
N CYS A 196 -19.50 6.00 -8.45
CA CYS A 196 -20.47 6.01 -9.55
C CYS A 196 -20.01 5.11 -10.71
N SER A 197 -18.73 5.14 -11.07
CA SER A 197 -18.17 4.26 -12.11
C SER A 197 -18.32 2.78 -11.72
N LYS A 198 -17.92 2.42 -10.50
CA LYS A 198 -18.04 1.04 -9.99
C LYS A 198 -19.50 0.61 -9.91
N SER A 199 -20.40 1.47 -9.43
CA SER A 199 -21.84 1.18 -9.40
C SER A 199 -22.44 0.94 -10.78
N ARG A 200 -22.01 1.67 -11.81
CA ARG A 200 -22.48 1.44 -13.18
C ARG A 200 -22.05 0.05 -13.68
N LEU A 201 -20.82 -0.37 -13.40
CA LEU A 201 -20.36 -1.72 -13.73
C LEU A 201 -21.20 -2.80 -13.04
N TYR A 202 -21.50 -2.62 -11.74
CA TYR A 202 -22.35 -3.54 -10.99
C TYR A 202 -23.78 -3.56 -11.51
N ASN A 203 -24.38 -2.41 -11.84
CA ASN A 203 -25.71 -2.36 -12.43
C ASN A 203 -25.76 -3.08 -13.78
N LEU A 204 -24.69 -3.01 -14.60
CA LEU A 204 -24.58 -3.77 -15.85
C LEU A 204 -24.52 -5.28 -15.59
N MET A 205 -23.71 -5.73 -14.63
CA MET A 205 -23.64 -7.14 -14.25
C MET A 205 -24.99 -7.66 -13.76
N LEU A 206 -25.68 -6.89 -12.91
CA LEU A 206 -27.01 -7.22 -12.39
C LEU A 206 -28.12 -7.25 -13.45
N SER A 207 -27.91 -6.61 -14.61
CA SER A 207 -28.87 -6.64 -15.72
C SER A 207 -28.74 -7.88 -16.62
N GLY A 208 -27.67 -8.67 -16.44
CA GLY A 208 -27.49 -9.96 -17.10
C GLY A 208 -28.24 -11.09 -16.39
N GLU A 209 -28.12 -12.30 -16.94
CA GLU A 209 -28.57 -13.51 -16.25
C GLU A 209 -27.64 -13.78 -15.06
N CYS A 210 -28.11 -13.47 -13.85
CA CYS A 210 -27.43 -13.79 -12.60
C CYS A 210 -28.26 -14.81 -11.81
N SER A 211 -27.56 -15.72 -11.13
CA SER A 211 -28.17 -16.51 -10.07
C SER A 211 -28.55 -15.65 -8.86
N ASP A 212 -29.46 -16.14 -8.01
CA ASP A 212 -29.87 -15.44 -6.79
C ASP A 212 -28.71 -15.18 -5.80
N ASP A 213 -27.70 -16.05 -5.81
CA ASP A 213 -26.51 -15.92 -4.96
C ASP A 213 -25.57 -14.84 -5.49
N GLU A 214 -25.37 -14.76 -6.81
CA GLU A 214 -24.60 -13.69 -7.46
C GLU A 214 -25.28 -12.34 -7.27
N LEU A 215 -26.61 -12.28 -7.41
CA LEU A 215 -27.38 -11.07 -7.18
C LEU A 215 -27.17 -10.53 -5.76
N ARG A 216 -27.30 -11.40 -4.75
CA ARG A 216 -27.07 -11.05 -3.34
C ARG A 216 -25.65 -10.58 -3.08
N ARG A 217 -24.65 -11.26 -3.65
CA ARG A 217 -23.24 -10.86 -3.52
C ARG A 217 -22.98 -9.48 -4.14
N LEU A 218 -23.46 -9.25 -5.36
CA LEU A 218 -23.27 -7.98 -6.08
C LEU A 218 -23.95 -6.81 -5.35
N GLN A 219 -25.14 -7.02 -4.79
CA GLN A 219 -25.83 -6.01 -3.97
C GLN A 219 -25.07 -5.72 -2.67
N SER A 220 -24.55 -6.75 -2.00
CA SER A 220 -23.74 -6.61 -0.79
C SER A 220 -22.45 -5.82 -1.07
N ASP A 221 -21.72 -6.17 -2.13
CA ASP A 221 -20.52 -5.45 -2.57
C ASP A 221 -20.83 -3.99 -2.89
N LYS A 222 -21.97 -3.72 -3.54
CA LYS A 222 -22.44 -2.37 -3.84
C LYS A 222 -22.69 -1.54 -2.59
N ALA A 223 -23.41 -2.09 -1.61
CA ALA A 223 -23.62 -1.43 -0.32
C ALA A 223 -22.28 -1.19 0.41
N CYS A 224 -21.34 -2.14 0.32
CA CYS A 224 -20.02 -2.03 0.94
C CYS A 224 -19.21 -0.85 0.38
N PHE A 225 -19.05 -0.76 -0.94
CA PHE A 225 -18.30 0.37 -1.52
C PHE A 225 -19.01 1.71 -1.36
N GLU A 226 -20.34 1.71 -1.29
CA GLU A 226 -21.13 2.93 -1.04
C GLU A 226 -20.88 3.44 0.39
N GLY A 227 -20.91 2.53 1.37
CA GLY A 227 -20.57 2.85 2.76
C GLY A 227 -19.15 3.40 2.93
N ILE A 228 -18.18 2.85 2.19
CA ILE A 228 -16.78 3.32 2.18
C ILE A 228 -16.69 4.74 1.60
N ALA A 229 -17.42 5.04 0.51
CA ALA A 229 -17.48 6.39 -0.05
C ALA A 229 -18.10 7.38 0.94
N VAL A 230 -19.20 7.00 1.61
CA VAL A 230 -19.85 7.82 2.64
C VAL A 230 -18.91 8.13 3.80
N GLN A 231 -18.12 7.15 4.25
CA GLN A 231 -17.13 7.37 5.31
C GLN A 231 -16.13 8.45 4.91
N LYS A 232 -15.58 8.40 3.69
CA LYS A 232 -14.62 9.40 3.20
C LYS A 232 -15.26 10.78 3.06
N ILE A 233 -16.49 10.85 2.57
CA ILE A 233 -17.27 12.10 2.46
C ILE A 233 -17.48 12.73 3.83
N LYS A 234 -17.86 11.93 4.84
CA LYS A 234 -18.01 12.39 6.23
C LYS A 234 -16.69 12.89 6.82
N THR A 235 -15.57 12.21 6.56
CA THR A 235 -14.23 12.70 6.95
C THR A 235 -13.95 14.11 6.39
N ILE A 236 -14.30 14.37 5.13
CA ILE A 236 -14.13 15.71 4.53
C ILE A 236 -15.03 16.72 5.24
N HIS A 237 -16.28 16.35 5.54
CA HIS A 237 -17.25 17.20 6.23
C HIS A 237 -16.83 17.55 7.66
N GLU A 238 -16.46 16.56 8.47
CA GLU A 238 -16.07 16.71 9.88
C GLU A 238 -14.86 17.64 10.07
N LEU A 239 -14.01 17.73 9.06
CA LEU A 239 -12.88 18.63 9.05
C LEU A 239 -13.28 20.08 8.68
N ASP A 240 -14.57 20.41 8.66
CA ASP A 240 -15.14 21.74 8.38
C ASP A 240 -14.64 22.31 7.05
N MET A 241 -14.68 21.47 6.00
CA MET A 241 -14.27 21.86 4.66
C MET A 241 -15.48 22.28 3.83
N THR A 242 -15.51 23.55 3.40
CA THR A 242 -16.58 24.07 2.55
C THR A 242 -16.33 23.69 1.09
N ALA A 243 -17.15 22.80 0.54
CA ALA A 243 -17.09 22.37 -0.86
C ALA A 243 -18.40 22.71 -1.58
N ARG A 244 -18.35 23.13 -2.84
CA ARG A 244 -19.55 23.18 -3.68
C ARG A 244 -19.85 21.80 -4.25
N VAL A 245 -20.98 21.22 -3.84
CA VAL A 245 -21.31 19.81 -4.14
C VAL A 245 -22.48 19.62 -5.10
N ALA A 246 -23.20 20.66 -5.51
CA ALA A 246 -24.44 20.52 -6.29
C ALA A 246 -24.31 19.61 -7.54
N GLY A 247 -23.26 19.79 -8.35
CA GLY A 247 -23.02 18.93 -9.52
C GLY A 247 -22.65 17.49 -9.17
N ILE A 248 -22.02 17.28 -8.01
CA ILE A 248 -21.59 15.98 -7.49
C ILE A 248 -22.80 15.20 -6.93
N VAL A 249 -23.69 15.90 -6.22
CA VAL A 249 -24.97 15.37 -5.72
C VAL A 249 -25.82 14.82 -6.86
N ASP A 250 -25.98 15.59 -7.94
CA ASP A 250 -26.75 15.16 -9.11
C ASP A 250 -26.18 13.90 -9.77
N GLN A 251 -24.85 13.76 -9.81
CA GLN A 251 -24.20 12.57 -10.34
C GLN A 251 -24.47 11.32 -9.49
N ALA A 252 -24.35 11.43 -8.16
CA ALA A 252 -24.65 10.34 -7.24
C ALA A 252 -26.13 9.91 -7.33
N ARG A 253 -27.04 10.90 -7.37
CA ARG A 253 -28.49 10.68 -7.50
C ARG A 253 -28.85 9.94 -8.79
N LYS A 254 -28.31 10.37 -9.94
CA LYS A 254 -28.52 9.70 -11.24
C LYS A 254 -28.00 8.26 -11.27
N THR A 255 -26.98 7.95 -10.47
CA THR A 255 -26.40 6.61 -10.38
C THR A 255 -27.15 5.71 -9.38
N GLY A 256 -28.10 6.27 -8.61
CA GLY A 256 -28.87 5.56 -7.60
C GLY A 256 -28.08 5.23 -6.34
N LEU A 257 -27.10 6.07 -5.98
CA LEU A 257 -26.31 5.93 -4.75
C LEU A 257 -26.93 6.77 -3.64
N LYS A 258 -27.93 6.19 -2.96
CA LYS A 258 -28.75 6.88 -1.97
C LYS A 258 -27.93 7.43 -0.79
N LEU A 259 -27.08 6.59 -0.18
CA LEU A 259 -26.32 6.98 1.02
C LEU A 259 -25.26 8.03 0.69
N VAL A 260 -24.64 7.94 -0.49
CA VAL A 260 -23.70 8.97 -0.96
C VAL A 260 -24.42 10.29 -1.21
N THR A 261 -25.62 10.26 -1.80
CA THR A 261 -26.43 11.46 -2.03
C THR A 261 -26.77 12.15 -0.69
N GLU A 262 -27.29 11.39 0.27
CA GLU A 262 -27.62 11.89 1.62
C GLU A 262 -26.38 12.47 2.34
N ALA A 263 -25.22 11.81 2.21
CA ALA A 263 -23.98 12.29 2.81
C ALA A 263 -23.47 13.60 2.19
N LEU A 264 -23.70 13.82 0.89
CA LEU A 264 -23.33 15.06 0.20
C LEU A 264 -24.29 16.21 0.50
N GLU A 265 -25.59 15.92 0.61
CA GLU A 265 -26.62 16.92 0.96
C GLU A 265 -26.38 17.51 2.36
N ALA A 266 -25.70 16.79 3.26
CA ALA A 266 -25.28 17.32 4.56
C ALA A 266 -24.21 18.44 4.50
N PHE A 267 -23.64 18.74 3.31
CA PHE A 267 -22.74 19.89 3.12
C PHE A 267 -23.48 21.19 2.82
N GLU A 268 -24.78 21.15 2.54
CA GLU A 268 -25.63 22.31 2.25
C GLU A 268 -26.14 22.98 3.55
#